data_AF-M5CDC7-F1
#
_entry.id   AF-M5CDC7-F1
#
_cell.length_a   1.000
_cell.length_b   1.000
_cell.length_c   1.000
_cell.angle_alpha   90.00
_cell.angle_beta   90.00
_cell.angle_gamma   90.00
#
_symmetry.space_group_name_H-M   'P 1'
#
loop_
_entity.id
_entity.type
_entity.pdbx_description
1 polymer ?
#
loop_
_entity_poly.entity_id
_entity_poly.type
_entity_poly.pdbx_seq_one_letter_code
_entity_poly.pdbx_strand_id
1 'polypeptide(L)'
;MPPSPELEVLAPSVVKAVTFNGNSVKVSKTPAGTLKGVIVTKDLAPQLPNLKDIEWKCTDSLPEVALDFDDSEWVTATKTSTTRPSRFKPLAGKTVLYSAEYGFHHGHIVYRGRFEGNATGVRLFVQGGYNFGVSAFLNGQFLGSGQGRAAIDPAGRLDLVNATFTFPDNVMRTENVVTVVVDNMGLEQDWSSDDAFKAPRGIRGYELIGGGDFSSWKLAGTVNGEDTKDILRGPMNQGGLYVERIGAIYSNYSTALWDTSSCSPLIGIDKAGITAYKTKFTLDIDEHVDTPLAFKFERTPTSNYRMILYVNGWQFGKFVSNFGPQTVYPVPEGVLNHRGENDILLTLWSLDAGGAKFANIEIISTNVLLSSKEVIRGLIA
;
A
#
# COMPACT_ATOMS: atom_id res chain seq x y z
N MET A 1 22.43 -12.46 30.45
CA MET A 1 21.11 -12.53 31.11
C MET A 1 20.51 -11.13 31.11
N PRO A 2 19.24 -10.95 30.74
CA PRO A 2 18.58 -9.66 30.89
C PRO A 2 18.59 -9.24 32.38
N PRO A 3 18.70 -7.93 32.68
CA PRO A 3 18.67 -7.44 34.05
C PRO A 3 17.33 -7.81 34.69
N SER A 4 17.36 -8.44 35.87
CA SER A 4 16.16 -8.76 36.64
C SER A 4 15.71 -7.51 37.41
N PRO A 5 14.54 -6.92 37.10
CA PRO A 5 14.12 -5.69 37.74
C PRO A 5 13.78 -5.93 39.22
N GLU A 6 14.14 -4.97 40.07
CA GLU A 6 13.73 -4.95 41.47
C GLU A 6 12.26 -4.52 41.59
N LEU A 7 11.54 -5.15 42.53
CA LEU A 7 10.19 -4.79 42.91
C LEU A 7 10.19 -4.41 44.39
N GLU A 8 9.65 -3.24 44.71
CA GLU A 8 9.42 -2.81 46.09
C GLU A 8 7.95 -2.44 46.29
N VAL A 9 7.34 -3.02 47.32
CA VAL A 9 5.90 -2.91 47.59
C VAL A 9 5.69 -2.33 48.98
N LEU A 10 4.99 -1.20 49.05
CA LEU A 10 4.42 -0.67 50.29
C LEU A 10 3.00 -1.22 50.44
N ALA A 11 2.78 -2.05 51.46
CA ALA A 11 1.50 -2.72 51.68
C ALA A 11 1.16 -2.81 53.18
N PRO A 12 -0.13 -2.98 53.55
CA PRO A 12 -0.53 -3.26 54.92
C PRO A 12 0.22 -4.45 55.53
N SER A 13 0.47 -4.42 56.83
CA SER A 13 1.29 -5.42 57.54
C SER A 13 0.75 -6.87 57.46
N VAL A 14 -0.54 -7.03 57.13
CA VAL A 14 -1.21 -8.32 56.89
C VAL A 14 -0.74 -8.99 55.59
N VAL A 15 -0.22 -8.24 54.62
CA VAL A 15 0.29 -8.78 53.36
C VAL A 15 1.64 -9.46 53.60
N LYS A 16 1.75 -10.74 53.23
CA LYS A 16 2.96 -11.57 53.41
C LYS A 16 3.54 -12.13 52.11
N ALA A 17 2.79 -12.07 51.01
CA ALA A 17 3.17 -12.61 49.73
C ALA A 17 2.87 -11.59 48.63
N VAL A 18 3.69 -11.61 47.59
CA VAL A 18 3.56 -10.75 46.41
C VAL A 18 3.61 -11.63 45.18
N THR A 19 2.70 -11.39 44.24
CA THR A 19 2.72 -12.00 42.91
C THR A 19 2.93 -10.92 41.85
N PHE A 20 3.65 -11.25 40.79
CA PHE A 20 3.82 -10.41 39.61
C PHE A 20 3.38 -11.21 38.38
N ASN A 21 2.39 -10.70 37.64
CA ASN A 21 1.75 -11.40 36.51
C ASN A 21 1.34 -12.84 36.86
N GLY A 22 0.73 -13.05 38.02
CA GLY A 22 0.30 -14.37 38.52
C GLY A 22 1.40 -15.25 39.11
N ASN A 23 2.68 -14.90 38.94
CA ASN A 23 3.80 -15.67 39.46
C ASN A 23 4.26 -15.16 40.83
N SER A 24 4.56 -16.07 41.77
CA SER A 24 5.05 -15.69 43.11
C SER A 24 6.42 -15.02 43.04
N VAL A 25 6.56 -13.87 43.70
CA VAL A 25 7.84 -13.15 43.87
C VAL A 25 8.37 -13.44 45.27
N LYS A 26 9.62 -13.89 45.38
CA LYS A 26 10.30 -14.00 46.67
C LYS A 26 10.61 -12.60 47.17
N VAL A 27 10.03 -12.21 48.30
CA VAL A 27 10.20 -10.90 48.92
C VAL A 27 10.72 -11.01 50.35
N SER A 28 11.49 -10.02 50.78
CA SER A 28 11.93 -9.82 52.17
C SER A 28 11.50 -8.44 52.67
N LYS A 29 11.31 -8.30 53.99
CA LYS A 29 11.00 -7.01 54.59
C LYS A 29 12.23 -6.12 54.65
N THR A 30 12.09 -4.87 54.26
CA THR A 30 13.13 -3.84 54.40
C THR A 30 13.06 -3.19 55.80
N PRO A 31 14.09 -2.43 56.22
CA PRO A 31 14.03 -1.62 57.45
C PRO A 31 12.90 -0.59 57.48
N ALA A 32 12.46 -0.12 56.31
CA ALA A 32 11.32 0.81 56.18
C ALA A 32 9.95 0.11 56.27
N GLY A 33 9.93 -1.23 56.39
CA GLY A 33 8.70 -2.02 56.49
C GLY A 33 8.06 -2.42 55.14
N THR A 34 8.67 -2.04 54.00
CA THR A 34 8.25 -2.46 52.66
C THR A 34 8.66 -3.92 52.37
N LEU A 35 8.06 -4.53 51.34
CA LEU A 35 8.44 -5.83 50.81
C LEU A 35 9.28 -5.62 49.55
N LYS A 36 10.53 -6.09 49.55
CA LYS A 36 11.45 -5.99 48.41
C LYS A 36 11.75 -7.37 47.83
N GLY A 37 11.71 -7.50 46.51
CA GLY A 37 12.03 -8.72 45.78
C GLY A 37 12.59 -8.44 44.39
N VAL A 38 12.85 -9.49 43.63
CA VAL A 38 13.37 -9.42 42.26
C VAL A 38 12.45 -10.22 41.35
N ILE A 39 12.09 -9.63 40.22
CA ILE A 39 11.30 -10.30 39.19
C ILE A 39 12.26 -11.10 38.32
N VAL A 40 12.09 -12.43 38.31
CA VAL A 40 12.90 -13.32 37.45
C VAL A 40 12.33 -13.26 36.03
N THR A 41 13.14 -12.80 35.08
CA THR A 41 12.79 -12.72 33.67
C THR A 41 13.61 -13.72 32.86
N LYS A 42 12.96 -14.47 31.96
CA LYS A 42 13.65 -15.27 30.93
C LYS A 42 13.99 -14.38 29.72
N ASP A 43 14.85 -14.86 28.82
CA ASP A 43 14.96 -14.26 27.50
C ASP A 43 13.65 -14.53 26.74
N LEU A 44 13.00 -13.45 26.30
CA LEU A 44 11.68 -13.46 25.67
C LEU A 44 11.76 -13.00 24.21
N ALA A 45 12.97 -12.85 23.67
CA ALA A 45 13.16 -12.44 22.28
C ALA A 45 12.47 -13.44 21.32
N PRO A 46 11.57 -12.96 20.45
CA PRO A 46 10.88 -13.83 19.51
C PRO A 46 11.84 -14.34 18.44
N GLN A 47 11.60 -15.56 17.95
CA GLN A 47 12.19 -16.00 16.70
C GLN A 47 11.31 -15.48 15.55
N LEU A 48 11.88 -14.61 14.72
CA LEU A 48 11.18 -14.01 13.59
C LEU A 48 11.58 -14.69 12.27
N PRO A 49 10.64 -14.87 11.33
CA PRO A 49 10.94 -15.47 10.03
C PRO A 49 11.90 -14.60 9.22
N ASN A 50 12.79 -15.24 8.47
CA ASN A 50 13.65 -14.56 7.51
C ASN A 50 12.91 -14.36 6.18
N LEU A 51 12.38 -13.15 5.95
CA LEU A 51 11.64 -12.82 4.74
C LEU A 51 12.51 -12.78 3.46
N LYS A 52 13.85 -12.81 3.60
CA LYS A 52 14.79 -12.87 2.47
C LYS A 52 14.82 -14.25 1.82
N ASP A 53 14.71 -15.29 2.64
CA ASP A 53 14.91 -16.68 2.24
C ASP A 53 13.59 -17.45 2.15
N ILE A 54 12.46 -16.81 2.48
CA ILE A 54 11.14 -17.41 2.39
C ILE A 54 10.70 -17.52 0.92
N GLU A 55 9.93 -18.56 0.60
CA GLU A 55 9.33 -18.70 -0.72
C GLU A 55 8.30 -17.59 -0.95
N TRP A 56 8.50 -16.81 -2.00
CA TRP A 56 7.53 -15.84 -2.48
C TRP A 56 6.85 -16.35 -3.73
N LYS A 57 5.56 -16.04 -3.86
CA LYS A 57 4.78 -16.25 -5.08
C LYS A 57 4.49 -14.90 -5.69
N CYS A 58 4.52 -14.79 -7.01
CA CYS A 58 4.28 -13.51 -7.66
C CYS A 58 3.36 -13.60 -8.88
N THR A 59 2.73 -12.46 -9.19
CA THR A 59 1.86 -12.31 -10.35
C THR A 59 1.91 -10.88 -10.86
N ASP A 60 1.62 -10.69 -12.15
CA ASP A 60 1.42 -9.38 -12.74
C ASP A 60 0.16 -8.73 -12.13
N SER A 61 0.33 -7.51 -11.62
CA SER A 61 -0.73 -6.69 -11.06
C SER A 61 -1.08 -5.50 -11.96
N LEU A 62 -0.59 -5.50 -13.20
CA LEU A 62 -1.02 -4.60 -14.25
C LEU A 62 -1.30 -5.33 -15.59
N PRO A 63 -2.10 -6.42 -15.60
CA PRO A 63 -2.43 -7.13 -16.85
C PRO A 63 -3.14 -6.22 -17.88
N GLU A 64 -3.67 -5.08 -17.45
CA GLU A 64 -4.32 -4.08 -18.30
C GLU A 64 -3.42 -3.58 -19.41
N VAL A 65 -2.10 -3.58 -19.27
CA VAL A 65 -1.23 -3.13 -20.36
C VAL A 65 -1.22 -4.10 -21.54
N ALA A 66 -1.64 -5.36 -21.35
CA ALA A 66 -1.67 -6.35 -22.40
C ALA A 66 -2.59 -5.94 -23.56
N LEU A 67 -2.20 -6.34 -24.77
CA LEU A 67 -2.89 -5.98 -26.01
C LEU A 67 -4.30 -6.58 -26.10
N ASP A 68 -4.48 -7.75 -25.53
CA ASP A 68 -5.69 -8.55 -25.52
C ASP A 68 -6.47 -8.43 -24.21
N PHE A 69 -6.08 -7.49 -23.33
CA PHE A 69 -6.81 -7.26 -22.09
C PHE A 69 -8.25 -6.79 -22.37
N ASP A 70 -9.22 -7.59 -21.93
CA ASP A 70 -10.63 -7.25 -22.00
C ASP A 70 -11.05 -6.36 -20.84
N ASP A 71 -11.50 -5.15 -21.16
CA ASP A 71 -12.06 -4.18 -20.22
C ASP A 71 -13.57 -3.99 -20.41
N SER A 72 -14.26 -4.93 -21.05
CA SER A 72 -15.71 -4.93 -21.30
C SER A 72 -16.52 -4.58 -20.04
N GLU A 73 -16.16 -5.19 -18.91
CA GLU A 73 -16.81 -5.01 -17.60
C GLU A 73 -16.42 -3.72 -16.84
N TRP A 74 -15.52 -2.90 -17.40
CA TRP A 74 -15.09 -1.67 -16.72
C TRP A 74 -16.12 -0.55 -16.86
N VAL A 75 -16.10 0.37 -15.89
CA VAL A 75 -16.94 1.57 -15.93
C VAL A 75 -16.55 2.40 -17.14
N THR A 76 -17.52 2.70 -18.00
CA THR A 76 -17.33 3.61 -19.13
C THR A 76 -17.53 5.05 -18.67
N ALA A 77 -16.54 5.90 -18.94
CA ALA A 77 -16.61 7.31 -18.62
C ALA A 77 -17.53 8.03 -19.61
N THR A 78 -18.71 8.45 -19.15
CA THR A 78 -19.74 9.10 -19.98
C THR A 78 -20.05 10.53 -19.54
N LYS A 79 -19.57 10.96 -18.36
CA LYS A 79 -19.86 12.29 -17.83
C LYS A 79 -19.06 13.35 -18.60
N THR A 80 -19.71 14.38 -19.09
CA THR A 80 -19.08 15.51 -19.81
C THR A 80 -18.93 16.77 -18.95
N SER A 81 -19.49 16.75 -17.74
CA SER A 81 -19.39 17.85 -16.78
C SER A 81 -19.38 17.34 -15.34
N THR A 82 -19.00 18.20 -14.40
CA THR A 82 -18.96 17.94 -12.96
C THR A 82 -19.51 19.15 -12.21
N THR A 83 -20.09 18.93 -11.04
CA THR A 83 -20.60 19.99 -10.14
C THR A 83 -19.52 20.63 -9.26
N ARG A 84 -18.27 20.17 -9.35
CA ARG A 84 -17.14 20.69 -8.56
C ARG A 84 -16.90 22.21 -8.76
N PRO A 85 -16.29 22.91 -7.79
CA PRO A 85 -15.92 24.33 -7.91
C PRO A 85 -15.14 24.66 -9.19
N SER A 86 -15.18 25.93 -9.63
CA SER A 86 -14.58 26.40 -10.88
C SER A 86 -13.09 26.03 -11.03
N ARG A 87 -12.29 26.17 -9.94
CA ARG A 87 -10.86 25.80 -9.92
C ARG A 87 -10.58 24.32 -10.13
N PHE A 88 -11.60 23.46 -9.97
CA PHE A 88 -11.53 22.01 -10.14
C PHE A 88 -12.27 21.51 -11.38
N LYS A 89 -12.58 22.39 -12.33
CA LYS A 89 -13.10 21.94 -13.63
C LYS A 89 -12.02 21.21 -14.45
N PRO A 90 -12.43 20.34 -15.41
CA PRO A 90 -11.51 19.72 -16.36
C PRO A 90 -10.67 20.77 -17.09
N LEU A 91 -9.41 20.43 -17.33
CA LEU A 91 -8.44 21.30 -18.00
C LEU A 91 -8.44 21.10 -19.52
N ALA A 92 -8.77 19.89 -19.98
CA ALA A 92 -8.84 19.50 -21.38
C ALA A 92 -9.68 18.21 -21.53
N GLY A 93 -9.97 17.82 -22.77
CA GLY A 93 -10.76 16.62 -23.09
C GLY A 93 -12.27 16.82 -23.04
N LYS A 94 -13.01 15.85 -23.57
CA LYS A 94 -14.49 15.87 -23.69
C LYS A 94 -15.22 15.20 -22.54
N THR A 95 -14.55 14.28 -21.85
CA THR A 95 -15.13 13.45 -20.79
C THR A 95 -14.40 13.72 -19.48
N VAL A 96 -15.15 13.78 -18.38
CA VAL A 96 -14.62 13.89 -17.03
C VAL A 96 -14.05 12.55 -16.60
N LEU A 97 -12.77 12.53 -16.21
CA LEU A 97 -12.03 11.33 -15.77
C LEU A 97 -11.64 11.42 -14.28
N TYR A 98 -12.55 11.96 -13.47
CA TYR A 98 -12.33 12.08 -12.03
C TYR A 98 -12.88 10.82 -11.39
N SER A 99 -12.03 10.04 -10.75
CA SER A 99 -12.37 8.76 -10.11
C SER A 99 -13.66 8.82 -9.26
N ALA A 100 -13.77 9.83 -8.39
CA ALA A 100 -14.93 10.03 -7.51
C ALA A 100 -16.23 10.38 -8.25
N GLU A 101 -16.19 10.82 -9.51
CA GLU A 101 -17.40 10.95 -10.34
C GLU A 101 -17.97 9.59 -10.74
N TYR A 102 -17.24 8.51 -10.53
CA TYR A 102 -17.63 7.14 -10.85
C TYR A 102 -17.61 6.23 -9.60
N GLY A 103 -17.67 6.82 -8.40
CA GLY A 103 -17.74 6.07 -7.14
C GLY A 103 -16.41 5.49 -6.65
N PHE A 104 -15.27 5.93 -7.21
CA PHE A 104 -13.94 5.47 -6.77
C PHE A 104 -13.23 6.57 -5.99
N HIS A 105 -13.05 6.36 -4.68
CA HIS A 105 -12.54 7.40 -3.78
C HIS A 105 -11.16 7.10 -3.18
N HIS A 106 -10.70 5.84 -3.28
CA HIS A 106 -9.55 5.34 -2.53
C HIS A 106 -8.59 4.54 -3.42
N GLY A 107 -7.30 4.59 -3.08
CA GLY A 107 -6.25 3.82 -3.73
C GLY A 107 -6.09 4.07 -5.24
N HIS A 108 -5.37 3.17 -5.90
CA HIS A 108 -5.02 3.34 -7.31
C HIS A 108 -6.24 3.34 -8.22
N ILE A 109 -6.17 4.08 -9.32
CA ILE A 109 -7.17 4.04 -10.40
C ILE A 109 -6.44 3.78 -11.71
N VAL A 110 -6.98 2.86 -12.50
CA VAL A 110 -6.47 2.55 -13.84
C VAL A 110 -7.46 3.08 -14.87
N TYR A 111 -6.95 3.79 -15.87
CA TYR A 111 -7.71 4.35 -16.98
C TYR A 111 -7.27 3.70 -18.28
N ARG A 112 -8.21 3.47 -19.20
CA ARG A 112 -7.96 3.01 -20.57
C ARG A 112 -8.65 3.93 -21.56
N GLY A 113 -7.86 4.67 -22.32
CA GLY A 113 -8.32 5.59 -23.36
C GLY A 113 -8.12 4.99 -24.74
N ARG A 114 -9.21 4.79 -25.49
CA ARG A 114 -9.17 4.29 -26.87
C ARG A 114 -9.14 5.42 -27.87
N PHE A 115 -8.38 5.25 -28.94
CA PHE A 115 -8.38 6.17 -30.07
C PHE A 115 -7.95 5.47 -31.36
N GLU A 116 -8.30 6.06 -32.48
CA GLU A 116 -7.88 5.65 -33.81
C GLU A 116 -7.02 6.74 -34.45
N GLY A 117 -6.23 6.37 -35.46
CA GLY A 117 -5.42 7.30 -36.25
C GLY A 117 -3.98 7.46 -35.78
N ASN A 118 -3.32 8.49 -36.31
CA ASN A 118 -1.86 8.61 -36.31
C ASN A 118 -1.35 9.67 -35.33
N ALA A 119 -1.94 9.73 -34.12
CA ALA A 119 -1.41 10.58 -33.07
C ALA A 119 0.06 10.20 -32.78
N THR A 120 0.88 11.21 -32.45
CA THR A 120 2.32 11.06 -32.20
C THR A 120 2.68 11.14 -30.72
N GLY A 121 1.67 11.33 -29.86
CA GLY A 121 1.86 11.41 -28.42
C GLY A 121 0.58 11.70 -27.67
N VAL A 122 0.70 11.77 -26.35
CA VAL A 122 -0.39 12.15 -25.44
C VAL A 122 0.12 13.16 -24.43
N ARG A 123 -0.70 14.18 -24.15
CA ARG A 123 -0.55 15.07 -23.01
C ARG A 123 -1.61 14.72 -21.97
N LEU A 124 -1.18 14.53 -20.72
CA LEU A 124 -2.02 14.16 -19.60
C LEU A 124 -1.81 15.16 -18.45
N PHE A 125 -2.90 15.72 -17.94
CA PHE A 125 -2.92 16.50 -16.72
C PHE A 125 -3.47 15.60 -15.62
N VAL A 126 -2.65 15.14 -14.68
CA VAL A 126 -3.03 14.10 -13.71
C VAL A 126 -2.89 14.62 -12.29
N GLN A 127 -3.95 14.51 -11.48
CA GLN A 127 -3.97 14.94 -10.08
C GLN A 127 -4.22 13.72 -9.18
N GLY A 128 -3.33 13.46 -8.23
CA GLY A 128 -3.45 12.33 -7.29
C GLY A 128 -3.29 12.69 -5.82
N GLY A 129 -3.19 14.00 -5.52
CA GLY A 129 -2.79 14.51 -4.21
C GLY A 129 -1.26 14.61 -4.09
N TYR A 130 -0.75 15.18 -2.99
CA TYR A 130 0.70 15.27 -2.80
C TYR A 130 1.37 13.90 -2.77
N ASN A 131 2.61 13.80 -3.27
CA ASN A 131 3.41 12.57 -3.39
C ASN A 131 2.81 11.46 -4.28
N PHE A 132 1.76 11.71 -5.07
CA PHE A 132 1.20 10.71 -5.98
C PHE A 132 2.16 10.33 -7.12
N GLY A 133 1.85 9.24 -7.81
CA GLY A 133 2.56 8.79 -9.01
C GLY A 133 1.59 8.53 -10.16
N VAL A 134 2.12 8.57 -11.38
CA VAL A 134 1.42 8.17 -12.59
C VAL A 134 2.36 7.45 -13.53
N SER A 135 1.89 6.40 -14.19
CA SER A 135 2.59 5.73 -15.29
C SER A 135 1.65 5.57 -16.47
N ALA A 136 2.17 5.75 -17.68
CA ALA A 136 1.41 5.62 -18.92
C ALA A 136 2.04 4.58 -19.86
N PHE A 137 1.18 3.85 -20.54
CA PHE A 137 1.52 2.82 -21.51
C PHE A 137 0.67 3.00 -22.76
N LEU A 138 1.21 2.66 -23.93
CA LEU A 138 0.48 2.57 -25.19
C LEU A 138 0.62 1.15 -25.71
N ASN A 139 -0.49 0.42 -25.84
CA ASN A 139 -0.51 -0.92 -26.44
C ASN A 139 0.55 -1.87 -25.83
N GLY A 140 0.71 -1.84 -24.51
CA GLY A 140 1.71 -2.63 -23.78
C GLY A 140 3.09 -1.99 -23.64
N GLN A 141 3.41 -0.95 -24.41
CA GLN A 141 4.69 -0.27 -24.34
C GLN A 141 4.67 0.83 -23.29
N PHE A 142 5.64 0.84 -22.39
CA PHE A 142 5.83 1.91 -21.43
C PHE A 142 6.22 3.23 -22.12
N LEU A 143 5.51 4.30 -21.79
CA LEU A 143 5.78 5.64 -22.31
C LEU A 143 6.57 6.49 -21.31
N GLY A 144 6.29 6.33 -20.03
CA GLY A 144 6.93 7.11 -18.98
C GLY A 144 6.08 7.21 -17.72
N SER A 145 6.68 7.81 -16.70
CA SER A 145 6.03 8.08 -15.42
C SER A 145 6.16 9.55 -15.04
N GLY A 146 5.27 10.02 -14.18
CA GLY A 146 5.29 11.34 -13.57
C GLY A 146 5.00 11.24 -12.08
N GLN A 147 5.41 12.24 -11.30
CA GLN A 147 5.26 12.21 -9.84
C GLN A 147 4.90 13.60 -9.30
N GLY A 148 4.00 13.61 -8.30
CA GLY A 148 3.78 14.77 -7.46
C GLY A 148 4.94 15.00 -6.50
N ARG A 149 4.84 16.06 -5.71
CA ARG A 149 5.80 16.43 -4.65
C ARG A 149 5.07 16.69 -3.35
N ALA A 150 5.78 16.60 -2.23
CA ALA A 150 5.20 16.80 -0.92
C ALA A 150 4.68 18.24 -0.74
N ALA A 151 3.71 18.43 0.16
CA ALA A 151 3.18 19.76 0.49
C ALA A 151 4.27 20.73 1.00
N ILE A 152 5.33 20.18 1.60
CA ILE A 152 6.47 20.88 2.20
C ILE A 152 7.76 20.73 1.36
N ASP A 153 7.65 20.30 0.11
CA ASP A 153 8.82 20.11 -0.76
C ASP A 153 9.55 21.45 -1.03
N PRO A 154 10.88 21.55 -0.82
CA PRO A 154 11.64 22.78 -1.03
C PRO A 154 11.60 23.31 -2.48
N ALA A 155 11.42 22.43 -3.47
CA ALA A 155 11.30 22.81 -4.88
C ALA A 155 9.86 23.22 -5.26
N GLY A 156 8.95 23.27 -4.29
CA GLY A 156 7.55 23.62 -4.45
C GLY A 156 6.64 22.39 -4.48
N ARG A 157 5.51 22.49 -3.77
CA ARG A 157 4.47 21.46 -3.74
C ARG A 157 3.86 21.21 -5.12
N LEU A 158 3.50 19.96 -5.40
CA LEU A 158 2.91 19.56 -6.68
C LEU A 158 1.95 18.39 -6.49
N ASP A 159 0.64 18.64 -6.60
CA ASP A 159 -0.41 17.62 -6.55
C ASP A 159 -0.99 17.29 -7.95
N LEU A 160 -0.66 18.11 -8.96
CA LEU A 160 -1.04 17.98 -10.36
C LEU A 160 0.22 17.94 -11.24
N VAL A 161 0.36 16.90 -12.06
CA VAL A 161 1.45 16.77 -13.06
C VAL A 161 0.89 17.00 -14.46
N ASN A 162 1.61 17.76 -15.27
CA ASN A 162 1.42 17.84 -16.72
C ASN A 162 2.49 16.98 -17.40
N ALA A 163 2.12 15.79 -17.86
CA ALA A 163 3.00 14.83 -18.49
C ALA A 163 2.73 14.79 -20.00
N THR A 164 3.77 14.93 -20.82
CA THR A 164 3.69 14.76 -22.27
C THR A 164 4.58 13.59 -22.66
N PHE A 165 4.01 12.62 -23.36
CA PHE A 165 4.71 11.43 -23.82
C PHE A 165 4.58 11.29 -25.34
N THR A 166 5.68 10.96 -26.00
CA THR A 166 5.70 10.65 -27.43
C THR A 166 5.38 9.18 -27.65
N PHE A 167 4.65 8.88 -28.71
CA PHE A 167 4.34 7.51 -29.11
C PHE A 167 5.46 6.96 -30.00
N PRO A 168 6.02 5.79 -29.69
CA PRO A 168 6.91 5.09 -30.61
C PRO A 168 6.14 4.66 -31.87
N ASP A 169 6.69 4.90 -33.06
CA ASP A 169 6.00 4.57 -34.32
C ASP A 169 5.68 3.07 -34.45
N ASN A 170 6.51 2.20 -33.86
CA ASN A 170 6.39 0.74 -33.95
C ASN A 170 5.32 0.13 -33.03
N VAL A 171 4.66 0.93 -32.18
CA VAL A 171 3.65 0.41 -31.24
C VAL A 171 2.22 0.80 -31.63
N MET A 172 2.07 1.63 -32.66
CA MET A 172 0.77 2.06 -33.18
C MET A 172 0.03 0.91 -33.87
N ARG A 173 -1.30 0.92 -33.73
CA ARG A 173 -2.23 -0.07 -34.28
C ARG A 173 -3.42 0.66 -34.91
N THR A 174 -4.35 -0.09 -35.50
CA THR A 174 -5.62 0.45 -36.02
C THR A 174 -6.47 1.07 -34.92
N GLU A 175 -6.72 0.32 -33.85
CA GLU A 175 -7.25 0.83 -32.58
C GLU A 175 -6.11 0.83 -31.55
N ASN A 176 -5.92 1.96 -30.88
CA ASN A 176 -4.87 2.16 -29.89
C ASN A 176 -5.48 2.36 -28.50
N VAL A 177 -4.78 1.86 -27.49
CA VAL A 177 -5.18 2.01 -26.09
C VAL A 177 -4.04 2.61 -25.27
N VAL A 178 -4.30 3.79 -24.70
CA VAL A 178 -3.46 4.35 -23.64
C VAL A 178 -3.96 3.84 -22.30
N THR A 179 -3.09 3.12 -21.57
CA THR A 179 -3.35 2.71 -20.19
C THR A 179 -2.62 3.64 -19.25
N VAL A 180 -3.33 4.21 -18.27
CA VAL A 180 -2.77 5.14 -17.29
C VAL A 180 -3.08 4.64 -15.89
N VAL A 181 -2.06 4.41 -15.07
CA VAL A 181 -2.21 4.10 -13.64
C VAL A 181 -1.97 5.36 -12.85
N VAL A 182 -2.90 5.73 -11.98
CA VAL A 182 -2.82 6.92 -11.15
C VAL A 182 -2.89 6.50 -9.68
N ASP A 183 -1.91 6.96 -8.91
CA ASP A 183 -1.92 6.82 -7.46
C ASP A 183 -2.87 7.85 -6.81
N ASN A 184 -3.69 7.42 -5.87
CA ASN A 184 -4.47 8.32 -5.01
C ASN A 184 -3.89 8.27 -3.60
N MET A 185 -3.40 9.42 -3.12
CA MET A 185 -2.77 9.54 -1.80
C MET A 185 -3.77 9.91 -0.69
N GLY A 186 -5.08 9.78 -0.96
CA GLY A 186 -6.15 10.25 -0.10
C GLY A 186 -6.71 11.59 -0.57
N LEU A 187 -7.82 12.03 0.02
CA LEU A 187 -8.44 13.32 -0.28
C LEU A 187 -7.91 14.40 0.67
N GLU A 188 -7.91 15.65 0.21
CA GLU A 188 -7.50 16.76 1.06
C GLU A 188 -8.46 16.96 2.23
N GLN A 189 -7.94 17.48 3.34
CA GLN A 189 -8.78 18.05 4.39
C GLN A 189 -9.44 19.35 3.91
N ASP A 190 -10.38 19.88 4.68
CA ASP A 190 -11.04 21.15 4.37
C ASP A 190 -11.01 22.13 5.56
N TRP A 191 -9.83 22.30 6.14
CA TRP A 191 -9.63 23.18 7.30
C TRP A 191 -10.08 24.62 7.02
N SER A 192 -9.76 25.14 5.83
CA SER A 192 -10.10 26.52 5.42
C SER A 192 -11.55 26.67 4.95
N SER A 193 -12.36 25.61 4.98
CA SER A 193 -13.74 25.59 4.44
C SER A 193 -13.83 26.15 3.02
N ASP A 194 -12.79 25.92 2.22
CA ASP A 194 -12.68 26.49 0.89
C ASP A 194 -13.10 25.48 -0.18
N ASP A 195 -13.57 24.28 0.19
CA ASP A 195 -13.84 23.09 -0.63
C ASP A 195 -12.57 22.35 -1.09
N ALA A 196 -11.44 22.43 -0.38
CA ALA A 196 -10.19 21.75 -0.78
C ALA A 196 -10.36 20.23 -0.90
N PHE A 197 -11.17 19.59 -0.05
CA PHE A 197 -11.49 18.16 -0.13
C PHE A 197 -12.16 17.75 -1.46
N LYS A 198 -12.74 18.70 -2.21
CA LYS A 198 -13.27 18.51 -3.56
C LYS A 198 -12.21 18.63 -4.65
N ALA A 199 -10.92 18.64 -4.31
CA ALA A 199 -9.85 18.41 -5.30
C ALA A 199 -10.04 17.03 -5.94
N PRO A 200 -10.02 16.92 -7.28
CA PRO A 200 -10.24 15.64 -7.94
C PRO A 200 -9.03 14.70 -7.77
N ARG A 201 -9.28 13.42 -8.03
CA ARG A 201 -8.26 12.38 -8.22
C ARG A 201 -8.48 11.74 -9.58
N GLY A 202 -7.43 11.59 -10.37
CA GLY A 202 -7.49 11.07 -11.73
C GLY A 202 -6.93 12.02 -12.78
N ILE A 203 -7.44 11.90 -14.01
CA ILE A 203 -6.98 12.70 -15.14
C ILE A 203 -7.83 13.98 -15.22
N ARG A 204 -7.22 15.13 -14.94
CA ARG A 204 -7.81 16.47 -15.07
C ARG A 204 -8.07 16.90 -16.49
N GLY A 205 -7.27 16.40 -17.42
CA GLY A 205 -7.41 16.68 -18.85
C GLY A 205 -6.45 15.82 -19.66
N TYR A 206 -6.76 15.66 -20.93
CA TYR A 206 -6.01 14.82 -21.85
C TYR A 206 -6.12 15.37 -23.27
N GLU A 207 -5.06 15.19 -24.06
CA GLU A 207 -5.00 15.61 -25.46
C GLU A 207 -4.12 14.63 -26.25
N LEU A 208 -4.56 14.22 -27.45
CA LEU A 208 -3.69 13.56 -28.42
C LEU A 208 -2.86 14.59 -29.18
N ILE A 209 -1.58 14.31 -29.34
CA ILE A 209 -0.63 15.16 -30.05
C ILE A 209 -0.57 14.68 -31.51
N GLY A 210 -0.52 15.61 -32.46
CA GLY A 210 -0.50 15.28 -33.90
C GLY A 210 -1.88 15.10 -34.54
N GLY A 211 -2.96 15.23 -33.76
CA GLY A 211 -4.35 15.21 -34.24
C GLY A 211 -5.12 13.96 -33.82
N GLY A 212 -6.44 14.00 -34.01
CA GLY A 212 -7.38 12.99 -33.51
C GLY A 212 -7.92 13.32 -32.12
N ASP A 213 -8.75 12.44 -31.60
CA ASP A 213 -9.29 12.50 -30.24
C ASP A 213 -9.56 11.08 -29.73
N PHE A 214 -9.71 10.93 -28.41
CA PHE A 214 -10.12 9.66 -27.82
C PHE A 214 -11.58 9.35 -28.16
N SER A 215 -11.84 8.13 -28.62
CA SER A 215 -13.18 7.61 -28.89
C SER A 215 -13.93 7.24 -27.61
N SER A 216 -13.21 6.74 -26.61
CA SER A 216 -13.79 6.40 -25.31
C SER A 216 -12.73 6.33 -24.21
N TRP A 217 -13.20 6.47 -22.97
CA TRP A 217 -12.41 6.19 -21.78
C TRP A 217 -13.16 5.21 -20.90
N LYS A 218 -12.42 4.25 -20.34
CA LYS A 218 -12.89 3.41 -19.24
C LYS A 218 -11.98 3.57 -18.03
N LEU A 219 -12.50 3.27 -16.86
CA LEU A 219 -11.74 3.28 -15.62
C LEU A 219 -12.15 2.16 -14.67
N ALA A 220 -11.18 1.66 -13.92
CA ALA A 220 -11.37 0.77 -12.80
C ALA A 220 -10.70 1.36 -11.55
N GLY A 221 -11.48 1.44 -10.47
CA GLY A 221 -10.99 1.70 -9.12
C GLY A 221 -11.25 0.50 -8.21
N THR A 222 -11.51 0.77 -6.93
CA THR A 222 -11.82 -0.25 -5.92
C THR A 222 -13.02 -1.11 -6.32
N VAL A 223 -12.98 -2.41 -6.00
CA VAL A 223 -14.08 -3.36 -6.27
C VAL A 223 -15.38 -2.86 -5.66
N ASN A 224 -16.45 -2.87 -6.47
CA ASN A 224 -17.77 -2.36 -6.11
C ASN A 224 -17.83 -0.86 -5.77
N GLY A 225 -16.73 -0.09 -5.87
CA GLY A 225 -16.72 1.35 -5.58
C GLY A 225 -17.34 1.69 -4.22
N GLU A 226 -18.38 2.53 -4.24
CA GLU A 226 -19.15 2.94 -3.05
C GLU A 226 -19.93 1.78 -2.41
N ASP A 227 -20.21 0.71 -3.15
CA ASP A 227 -20.99 -0.45 -2.72
C ASP A 227 -20.11 -1.60 -2.19
N THR A 228 -18.95 -1.29 -1.61
CA THR A 228 -17.99 -2.27 -1.08
C THR A 228 -18.69 -3.36 -0.24
N LYS A 229 -18.25 -4.60 -0.42
CA LYS A 229 -18.76 -5.76 0.35
C LYS A 229 -17.83 -6.16 1.49
N ASP A 230 -16.63 -5.57 1.56
CA ASP A 230 -15.72 -5.75 2.68
C ASP A 230 -16.11 -4.82 3.84
N ILE A 231 -17.20 -5.17 4.53
CA ILE A 231 -17.72 -4.39 5.66
C ILE A 231 -16.76 -4.43 6.85
N LEU A 232 -15.99 -5.52 7.00
CA LEU A 232 -15.06 -5.69 8.12
C LEU A 232 -13.90 -4.70 8.02
N ARG A 233 -13.29 -4.57 6.84
CA ARG A 233 -12.13 -3.69 6.62
C ARG A 233 -12.51 -2.30 6.14
N GLY A 234 -13.72 -2.15 5.63
CA GLY A 234 -14.31 -0.88 5.21
C GLY A 234 -13.88 -0.42 3.80
N PRO A 235 -14.45 0.70 3.34
CA PRO A 235 -14.31 1.15 1.96
C PRO A 235 -12.91 1.65 1.58
N MET A 236 -12.06 1.94 2.56
CA MET A 236 -10.73 2.54 2.35
C MET A 236 -9.60 1.50 2.27
N ASN A 237 -9.88 0.24 2.61
CA ASN A 237 -8.83 -0.79 2.71
C ASN A 237 -8.25 -1.15 1.34
N GLN A 238 -9.06 -1.13 0.29
CA GLN A 238 -8.68 -1.55 -1.06
C GLN A 238 -8.58 -0.35 -2.02
N GLY A 239 -7.58 -0.38 -2.88
CA GLY A 239 -7.51 0.40 -4.11
C GLY A 239 -8.02 -0.38 -5.33
N GLY A 240 -7.69 0.13 -6.51
CA GLY A 240 -8.08 -0.45 -7.80
C GLY A 240 -6.98 -1.18 -8.55
N LEU A 241 -5.89 -1.65 -7.94
CA LEU A 241 -4.92 -2.52 -8.64
C LEU A 241 -5.50 -3.91 -8.89
N TYR A 242 -5.03 -4.61 -9.93
CA TYR A 242 -5.57 -5.92 -10.32
C TYR A 242 -5.61 -6.93 -9.16
N VAL A 243 -4.54 -7.06 -8.37
CA VAL A 243 -4.52 -8.00 -7.23
C VAL A 243 -5.47 -7.61 -6.09
N GLU A 244 -5.77 -6.32 -5.95
CA GLU A 244 -6.83 -5.86 -5.05
C GLU A 244 -8.19 -6.29 -5.62
N ARG A 245 -8.38 -6.12 -6.94
CA ARG A 245 -9.66 -6.39 -7.61
C ARG A 245 -10.05 -7.86 -7.68
N ILE A 246 -9.09 -8.77 -7.76
CA ILE A 246 -9.35 -10.23 -7.73
C ILE A 246 -9.41 -10.80 -6.31
N GLY A 247 -9.22 -9.97 -5.28
CA GLY A 247 -9.24 -10.41 -3.88
C GLY A 247 -7.97 -11.12 -3.41
N ALA A 248 -6.85 -11.01 -4.13
CA ALA A 248 -5.59 -11.66 -3.75
C ALA A 248 -4.97 -11.13 -2.46
N ILE A 249 -5.46 -9.99 -1.95
CA ILE A 249 -5.08 -9.47 -0.64
C ILE A 249 -5.57 -10.34 0.52
N TYR A 250 -6.60 -11.18 0.31
CA TYR A 250 -7.17 -12.01 1.38
C TYR A 250 -6.40 -13.32 1.57
N SER A 251 -6.38 -13.84 2.80
CA SER A 251 -5.59 -15.02 3.19
C SER A 251 -6.11 -16.33 2.60
N ASN A 252 -7.39 -16.37 2.18
CA ASN A 252 -8.04 -17.52 1.55
C ASN A 252 -7.86 -17.56 0.02
N TYR A 253 -7.26 -16.54 -0.58
CA TYR A 253 -7.02 -16.52 -2.02
C TYR A 253 -6.00 -17.58 -2.43
N SER A 254 -6.34 -18.38 -3.43
CA SER A 254 -5.44 -19.42 -3.95
C SER A 254 -4.37 -18.85 -4.87
N THR A 255 -3.11 -19.02 -4.50
CA THR A 255 -1.95 -18.64 -5.32
C THR A 255 -1.41 -19.83 -6.14
N ALA A 256 -2.23 -20.84 -6.42
CA ALA A 256 -1.77 -22.06 -7.10
C ALA A 256 -1.28 -21.80 -8.54
N LEU A 257 -1.82 -20.77 -9.19
CA LEU A 257 -1.45 -20.35 -10.55
C LEU A 257 -0.40 -19.24 -10.58
N TRP A 258 0.13 -18.84 -9.41
CA TRP A 258 1.14 -17.80 -9.33
C TRP A 258 2.51 -18.40 -9.60
N ASP A 259 3.38 -17.60 -10.20
CA ASP A 259 4.75 -18.01 -10.43
C ASP A 259 5.47 -18.16 -9.08
N THR A 260 6.31 -19.18 -8.98
CA THR A 260 7.21 -19.46 -7.86
C THR A 260 8.67 -19.36 -8.29
N SER A 261 8.94 -19.43 -9.59
CA SER A 261 10.28 -19.38 -10.15
C SER A 261 10.78 -17.94 -10.19
N SER A 262 11.92 -17.66 -9.54
CA SER A 262 12.52 -16.32 -9.49
C SER A 262 11.60 -15.22 -8.94
N CYS A 263 10.56 -15.58 -8.18
CA CYS A 263 9.70 -14.63 -7.50
C CYS A 263 10.36 -14.22 -6.19
N SER A 264 10.84 -12.98 -6.13
CA SER A 264 11.17 -12.32 -4.86
C SER A 264 11.08 -10.81 -5.04
N PRO A 265 10.51 -10.08 -4.08
CA PRO A 265 10.58 -8.62 -4.08
C PRO A 265 12.04 -8.10 -4.07
N LEU A 266 13.01 -8.90 -3.61
CA LEU A 266 14.43 -8.56 -3.62
C LEU A 266 15.09 -8.76 -5.00
N ILE A 267 14.52 -9.61 -5.84
CA ILE A 267 14.87 -9.72 -7.27
C ILE A 267 14.18 -8.57 -8.01
N GLY A 268 12.90 -8.36 -7.72
CA GLY A 268 12.07 -7.30 -8.26
C GLY A 268 11.59 -7.57 -9.68
N ILE A 269 11.47 -6.50 -10.46
CA ILE A 269 11.12 -6.52 -11.89
C ILE A 269 12.15 -5.70 -12.67
N ASP A 270 12.34 -6.02 -13.94
CA ASP A 270 13.33 -5.41 -14.85
C ASP A 270 12.71 -4.44 -15.86
N LYS A 271 11.42 -4.12 -15.70
CA LYS A 271 10.68 -3.17 -16.53
C LYS A 271 9.68 -2.35 -15.71
N ALA A 272 9.18 -1.26 -16.28
CA ALA A 272 8.06 -0.52 -15.72
C ALA A 272 6.80 -1.39 -15.68
N GLY A 273 6.04 -1.32 -14.58
CA GLY A 273 4.89 -2.19 -14.35
C GLY A 273 4.62 -2.38 -12.86
N ILE A 274 3.66 -3.25 -12.55
CA ILE A 274 3.28 -3.56 -11.17
C ILE A 274 3.26 -5.06 -10.98
N THR A 275 4.05 -5.57 -10.04
CA THR A 275 4.01 -6.98 -9.64
C THR A 275 3.56 -7.08 -8.20
N ALA A 276 2.78 -8.10 -7.90
CA ALA A 276 2.45 -8.46 -6.52
C ALA A 276 3.24 -9.68 -6.09
N TYR A 277 3.71 -9.67 -4.84
CA TYR A 277 4.40 -10.76 -4.18
C TYR A 277 3.61 -11.15 -2.94
N LYS A 278 3.35 -12.45 -2.75
CA LYS A 278 2.61 -12.98 -1.60
C LYS A 278 3.37 -14.12 -0.97
N THR A 279 3.39 -14.18 0.35
CA THR A 279 3.99 -15.27 1.13
C THR A 279 3.24 -15.45 2.44
N LYS A 280 3.53 -16.56 3.13
CA LYS A 280 2.96 -16.92 4.42
C LYS A 280 4.05 -17.31 5.39
N PHE A 281 3.88 -16.98 6.66
CA PHE A 281 4.79 -17.38 7.73
C PHE A 281 4.05 -17.56 9.04
N THR A 282 4.64 -18.32 9.96
CA THR A 282 4.06 -18.57 11.29
C THR A 282 4.85 -17.82 12.36
N LEU A 283 4.13 -17.24 13.32
CA LEU A 283 4.70 -16.68 14.54
C LEU A 283 4.32 -17.55 15.74
N ASP A 284 5.21 -17.64 16.72
CA ASP A 284 5.00 -18.34 18.00
C ASP A 284 5.55 -17.48 19.15
N ILE A 285 4.87 -16.36 19.41
CA ILE A 285 5.24 -15.40 20.46
C ILE A 285 4.51 -15.77 21.74
N ASP A 286 5.29 -15.94 22.81
CA ASP A 286 4.83 -16.22 24.17
C ASP A 286 3.70 -15.27 24.60
N GLU A 287 2.60 -15.83 25.11
CA GLU A 287 1.37 -15.09 25.40
C GLU A 287 1.50 -14.08 26.55
N HIS A 288 2.57 -14.19 27.35
CA HIS A 288 2.87 -13.25 28.43
C HIS A 288 3.80 -12.13 27.98
N VAL A 289 3.98 -11.95 26.68
CA VAL A 289 4.88 -10.95 26.10
C VAL A 289 4.11 -10.01 25.20
N ASP A 290 4.36 -8.71 25.37
CA ASP A 290 4.00 -7.70 24.41
C ASP A 290 5.21 -7.37 23.54
N THR A 291 5.15 -7.80 22.29
CA THR A 291 6.22 -7.65 21.30
C THR A 291 5.68 -6.86 20.11
N PRO A 292 5.84 -5.53 20.06
CA PRO A 292 5.47 -4.76 18.88
C PRO A 292 6.32 -5.20 17.67
N LEU A 293 5.64 -5.61 16.60
CA LEU A 293 6.26 -6.02 15.36
C LEU A 293 6.08 -4.96 14.27
N ALA A 294 7.06 -4.89 13.38
CA ALA A 294 7.00 -4.02 12.22
C ALA A 294 7.65 -4.67 11.00
N PHE A 295 7.18 -4.30 9.82
CA PHE A 295 7.88 -4.58 8.56
C PHE A 295 8.84 -3.44 8.26
N LYS A 296 10.13 -3.76 8.11
CA LYS A 296 11.20 -2.83 7.76
C LYS A 296 11.59 -3.05 6.30
N PHE A 297 11.56 -1.98 5.51
CA PHE A 297 11.95 -1.97 4.10
C PHE A 297 13.20 -1.12 3.90
N GLU A 298 14.19 -1.66 3.20
CA GLU A 298 15.35 -0.90 2.75
C GLU A 298 15.22 -0.59 1.26
N ARG A 299 15.50 0.67 0.93
CA ARG A 299 15.31 1.19 -0.42
C ARG A 299 16.54 0.90 -1.26
N THR A 300 16.34 0.61 -2.53
CA THR A 300 17.40 0.77 -3.53
C THR A 300 17.41 2.24 -3.96
N PRO A 301 18.45 3.05 -3.62
CA PRO A 301 18.41 4.51 -3.81
C PRO A 301 18.20 4.96 -5.25
N THR A 302 18.58 4.11 -6.22
CA THR A 302 18.50 4.38 -7.66
C THR A 302 17.19 3.93 -8.30
N SER A 303 16.26 3.33 -7.54
CA SER A 303 15.00 2.80 -8.09
C SER A 303 13.82 3.62 -7.60
N ASN A 304 13.04 4.17 -8.54
CA ASN A 304 11.78 4.85 -8.27
C ASN A 304 10.64 3.83 -8.29
N TYR A 305 10.10 3.54 -7.11
CA TYR A 305 9.00 2.60 -6.98
C TYR A 305 8.07 2.93 -5.84
N ARG A 306 6.88 2.35 -5.93
CA ARG A 306 5.83 2.41 -4.92
C ARG A 306 5.45 1.01 -4.47
N MET A 307 5.02 0.90 -3.22
CA MET A 307 4.57 -0.35 -2.64
C MET A 307 3.36 -0.14 -1.76
N ILE A 308 2.47 -1.13 -1.77
CA ILE A 308 1.45 -1.33 -0.75
C ILE A 308 1.78 -2.61 0.03
N LEU A 309 1.67 -2.55 1.35
CA LEU A 309 1.76 -3.69 2.26
C LEU A 309 0.37 -4.08 2.73
N TYR A 310 0.00 -5.33 2.50
CA TYR A 310 -1.16 -6.00 3.09
C TYR A 310 -0.71 -7.07 4.07
N VAL A 311 -1.35 -7.13 5.24
CA VAL A 311 -1.14 -8.15 6.27
C VAL A 311 -2.49 -8.73 6.67
N ASN A 312 -2.71 -10.02 6.44
CA ASN A 312 -3.97 -10.71 6.67
C ASN A 312 -5.19 -9.97 6.06
N GLY A 313 -4.99 -9.40 4.86
CA GLY A 313 -5.98 -8.61 4.11
C GLY A 313 -6.12 -7.15 4.52
N TRP A 314 -5.42 -6.68 5.56
CA TRP A 314 -5.44 -5.28 5.97
C TRP A 314 -4.29 -4.50 5.35
N GLN A 315 -4.59 -3.37 4.70
CA GLN A 315 -3.56 -2.47 4.21
C GLN A 315 -2.90 -1.76 5.40
N PHE A 316 -1.59 -1.94 5.56
CA PHE A 316 -0.83 -1.40 6.69
C PHE A 316 0.40 -0.58 6.29
N GLY A 317 0.59 -0.36 4.99
CA GLY A 317 1.71 0.43 4.53
C GLY A 317 1.52 0.88 3.09
N LYS A 318 1.91 2.13 2.87
CA LYS A 318 2.21 2.66 1.56
C LYS A 318 3.59 3.27 1.58
N PHE A 319 4.41 2.88 0.63
CA PHE A 319 5.81 3.25 0.56
C PHE A 319 6.10 3.91 -0.78
N VAL A 320 6.86 4.99 -0.75
CA VAL A 320 7.27 5.73 -1.95
C VAL A 320 8.78 5.97 -1.86
N SER A 321 9.56 5.28 -2.69
CA SER A 321 11.00 5.11 -2.49
C SER A 321 11.76 6.44 -2.51
N ASN A 322 11.38 7.34 -3.41
CA ASN A 322 12.04 8.60 -3.71
C ASN A 322 11.62 9.77 -2.80
N PHE A 323 10.58 9.61 -1.96
CA PHE A 323 10.15 10.65 -1.01
C PHE A 323 10.33 10.22 0.45
N GLY A 324 9.89 9.01 0.82
CA GLY A 324 9.87 8.59 2.22
C GLY A 324 9.03 9.48 3.15
N PRO A 325 9.41 9.64 4.44
CA PRO A 325 10.60 9.08 5.11
C PRO A 325 10.38 7.66 5.64
N GLN A 326 9.13 7.19 5.72
CA GLN A 326 8.82 5.94 6.41
C GLN A 326 9.49 4.72 5.75
N THR A 327 10.14 3.91 6.58
CA THR A 327 10.76 2.62 6.20
C THR A 327 10.37 1.50 7.16
N VAL A 328 9.73 1.83 8.28
CA VAL A 328 9.27 0.89 9.31
C VAL A 328 7.76 1.04 9.45
N TYR A 329 7.04 -0.06 9.27
CA TYR A 329 5.58 -0.13 9.27
C TYR A 329 5.13 -1.04 10.40
N PRO A 330 4.81 -0.47 11.59
CA PRO A 330 4.33 -1.26 12.71
C PRO A 330 2.96 -1.85 12.39
N VAL A 331 2.78 -3.12 12.75
CA VAL A 331 1.51 -3.84 12.58
C VAL A 331 1.14 -4.44 13.94
N PRO A 332 -0.04 -4.10 14.48
CA PRO A 332 -0.40 -4.52 15.82
C PRO A 332 -0.70 -6.02 15.89
N GLU A 333 -0.47 -6.60 17.07
CA GLU A 333 -1.04 -7.90 17.43
C GLU A 333 -2.57 -7.87 17.26
N GLY A 334 -3.14 -8.96 16.76
CA GLY A 334 -4.53 -9.03 16.35
C GLY A 334 -4.65 -8.91 14.84
N VAL A 335 -4.05 -7.90 14.22
CA VAL A 335 -3.88 -7.92 12.75
C VAL A 335 -2.83 -8.96 12.39
N LEU A 336 -1.64 -8.87 12.99
CA LEU A 336 -0.71 -9.99 13.02
C LEU A 336 -1.19 -11.03 14.01
N ASN A 337 -1.26 -12.27 13.56
CA ASN A 337 -1.45 -13.43 14.41
C ASN A 337 -0.09 -13.81 15.04
N HIS A 338 0.15 -13.35 16.27
CA HIS A 338 1.38 -13.63 17.00
C HIS A 338 1.59 -15.10 17.37
N ARG A 339 0.55 -15.94 17.25
CA ARG A 339 0.54 -17.37 17.62
C ARG A 339 -0.13 -18.20 16.52
N GLY A 340 0.33 -18.02 15.29
CA GLY A 340 -0.17 -18.78 14.15
C GLY A 340 0.29 -18.22 12.80
N GLU A 341 -0.37 -18.70 11.75
CA GLU A 341 -0.07 -18.31 10.37
C GLU A 341 -0.49 -16.86 10.10
N ASN A 342 0.34 -16.17 9.31
CA ASN A 342 0.11 -14.86 8.75
C ASN A 342 0.32 -14.92 7.24
N ASP A 343 -0.46 -14.13 6.52
CA ASP A 343 -0.38 -13.92 5.09
C ASP A 343 0.00 -12.46 4.82
N ILE A 344 0.98 -12.25 3.94
CA ILE A 344 1.35 -10.91 3.49
C ILE A 344 1.34 -10.81 1.99
N LEU A 345 0.89 -9.68 1.47
CA LEU A 345 1.00 -9.30 0.07
C LEU A 345 1.68 -7.93 -0.04
N LEU A 346 2.66 -7.86 -0.93
CA LEU A 346 3.37 -6.64 -1.30
C LEU A 346 3.12 -6.33 -2.76
N THR A 347 2.79 -5.09 -3.10
CA THR A 347 2.92 -4.62 -4.49
C THR A 347 4.26 -3.93 -4.69
N LEU A 348 4.80 -4.04 -5.90
CA LEU A 348 5.96 -3.30 -6.37
C LEU A 348 5.59 -2.66 -7.71
N TRP A 349 5.36 -1.35 -7.69
CA TRP A 349 5.13 -0.56 -8.88
C TRP A 349 6.43 0.15 -9.26
N SER A 350 7.10 -0.33 -10.31
CA SER A 350 8.25 0.37 -10.89
C SER A 350 7.78 1.55 -11.74
N LEU A 351 8.29 2.74 -11.43
CA LEU A 351 8.09 3.95 -12.22
C LEU A 351 9.15 4.11 -13.32
N ASP A 352 10.21 3.30 -13.27
CA ASP A 352 11.35 3.37 -14.18
C ASP A 352 11.28 2.27 -15.25
N ALA A 353 11.75 2.61 -16.46
CA ALA A 353 11.80 1.67 -17.59
C ALA A 353 12.68 0.45 -17.33
N GLY A 354 13.72 0.58 -16.50
CA GLY A 354 14.64 -0.50 -16.11
C GLY A 354 14.16 -1.33 -14.92
N GLY A 355 12.93 -1.11 -14.45
CA GLY A 355 12.37 -1.85 -13.33
C GLY A 355 12.82 -1.36 -11.95
N ALA A 356 12.47 -2.14 -10.93
CA ALA A 356 12.72 -1.80 -9.54
C ALA A 356 12.80 -3.06 -8.68
N LYS A 357 13.38 -2.92 -7.48
CA LYS A 357 13.44 -3.95 -6.45
C LYS A 357 13.57 -3.32 -5.07
N PHE A 358 13.29 -4.10 -4.04
CA PHE A 358 13.66 -3.74 -2.67
C PHE A 358 15.11 -4.11 -2.42
N ALA A 359 15.83 -3.32 -1.63
CA ALA A 359 17.17 -3.70 -1.18
C ALA A 359 17.09 -4.76 -0.09
N ASN A 360 16.09 -4.64 0.79
CA ASN A 360 15.85 -5.57 1.89
C ASN A 360 14.41 -5.46 2.41
N ILE A 361 13.91 -6.56 2.99
CA ILE A 361 12.63 -6.65 3.70
C ILE A 361 12.82 -7.54 4.93
N GLU A 362 12.44 -7.04 6.10
CA GLU A 362 12.59 -7.73 7.38
C GLU A 362 11.32 -7.55 8.22
N ILE A 363 10.96 -8.56 9.00
CA ILE A 363 10.10 -8.38 10.16
C ILE A 363 11.00 -8.16 11.38
N ILE A 364 10.74 -7.11 12.15
CA ILE A 364 11.54 -6.73 13.31
C ILE A 364 10.65 -6.59 14.55
N SER A 365 11.22 -6.91 15.71
CA SER A 365 10.65 -6.54 17.01
C SER A 365 11.29 -5.26 17.50
N THR A 366 10.50 -4.22 17.83
CA THR A 366 11.06 -2.96 18.34
C THR A 366 11.31 -3.00 19.85
N ASN A 367 10.58 -3.85 20.57
CA ASN A 367 10.75 -4.10 22.00
C ASN A 367 10.15 -5.47 22.36
N VAL A 368 10.50 -5.97 23.54
CA VAL A 368 9.99 -7.23 24.11
C VAL A 368 9.67 -6.95 25.58
N LEU A 369 8.39 -6.93 25.93
CA LEU A 369 7.92 -6.57 27.26
C LEU A 369 7.22 -7.74 27.92
N LEU A 370 7.67 -8.17 29.09
CA LEU A 370 6.88 -9.07 29.94
C LEU A 370 5.59 -8.32 30.34
N SER A 371 4.44 -8.89 30.00
CA SER A 371 3.13 -8.23 30.11
C SER A 371 2.10 -9.12 30.79
N SER A 372 1.18 -8.49 31.52
CA SER A 372 -0.06 -9.10 32.03
C SER A 372 -1.28 -8.67 31.23
N LYS A 373 -1.08 -8.08 30.04
CA LYS A 373 -2.19 -7.77 29.13
C LYS A 373 -2.98 -9.04 28.81
N GLU A 374 -4.27 -8.86 28.53
CA GLU A 374 -5.10 -9.96 28.02
C GLU A 374 -4.51 -10.51 26.71
N VAL A 375 -4.60 -11.82 26.54
CA VAL A 375 -4.07 -12.49 25.35
C VAL A 375 -4.90 -12.10 24.13
N ILE A 376 -4.30 -11.32 23.23
CA ILE A 376 -4.94 -10.91 21.98
C ILE A 376 -4.90 -12.09 21.01
N ARG A 377 -6.05 -12.47 20.43
CA ARG A 377 -6.09 -13.49 19.37
C ARG A 377 -6.07 -12.80 18.01
N GLY A 378 -5.46 -13.46 17.02
CA GLY A 378 -5.50 -12.98 15.64
C GLY A 378 -6.94 -12.80 15.17
N LEU A 379 -7.19 -11.74 14.41
CA LEU A 379 -8.45 -11.52 13.72
C LEU A 379 -8.63 -12.67 12.74
N ILE A 380 -9.58 -13.56 13.03
CA ILE A 380 -10.05 -14.54 12.06
C ILE A 380 -10.82 -13.75 11.02
N ALA A 381 -10.23 -13.57 9.84
CA ALA A 381 -10.79 -12.72 8.79
C ALA A 381 -11.02 -13.50 7.50
#